data_AF-A0A177PK97-F1
#
_entry.id   AF-A0A177PK97-F1
#
_cell.length_a   1.000
_cell.length_b   1.000
_cell.length_c   1.000
_cell.angle_alpha   90.00
_cell.angle_beta   90.00
_cell.angle_gamma   90.00
#
_symmetry.space_group_name_H-M   'P 1'
#
loop_
_entity.id
_entity.type
_entity.pdbx_description
1 polymer ?
#
loop_
_entity_poly.entity_id
_entity_poly.type
_entity_poly.pdbx_seq_one_letter_code
_entity_poly.pdbx_strand_id
1 'polypeptide(L)'
;MKRATLVLLLALPAAGALATETDKPGALAAPAATAPAASAPSGLSQSKFLGLLYSEIAKRTPTASPAGPGSATASFHIDAAGKVDQVTIAQSSSPKHAEIVRKILSGLIAPPPPGGSFEGSQRFNFH
;
A
#
# COMPACT_ATOMS: atom_id res chain seq x y z
N MET A 1 -32.41 -19.76 33.97
CA MET A 1 -31.79 -20.92 34.67
C MET A 1 -30.29 -20.76 34.50
N LYS A 2 -29.56 -20.19 35.49
CA LYS A 2 -28.70 -20.87 36.50
C LYS A 2 -27.77 -21.91 35.82
N ARG A 3 -26.43 -21.84 35.86
CA ARG A 3 -25.46 -21.65 36.97
C ARG A 3 -24.13 -21.11 36.37
N ALA A 4 -23.50 -20.04 36.85
CA ALA A 4 -22.66 -19.92 38.05
C ALA A 4 -21.62 -21.05 38.20
N THR A 5 -20.32 -20.72 38.12
CA THR A 5 -19.30 -21.06 39.14
C THR A 5 -18.00 -20.32 38.84
N LEU A 6 -17.68 -19.43 39.77
CA LEU A 6 -16.41 -18.76 40.04
C LEU A 6 -15.51 -19.73 40.82
N VAL A 7 -14.25 -19.91 40.42
CA VAL A 7 -13.20 -20.38 41.33
C VAL A 7 -12.00 -19.45 41.23
N LEU A 8 -11.86 -18.66 42.30
CA LEU A 8 -10.68 -17.92 42.71
C LEU A 8 -9.72 -18.89 43.42
N LEU A 9 -8.44 -18.92 43.07
CA LEU A 9 -7.42 -19.48 43.95
C LEU A 9 -6.08 -18.73 43.78
N LEU A 10 -5.75 -18.00 44.85
CA LEU A 10 -4.49 -17.30 45.11
C LEU A 10 -3.34 -18.30 45.34
N ALA A 11 -2.12 -17.97 44.88
CA ALA A 11 -0.87 -18.21 45.63
C ALA A 11 0.39 -17.63 44.91
N LEU A 12 0.94 -16.53 45.42
CA LEU A 12 2.39 -16.27 45.50
C LEU A 12 2.96 -17.06 46.71
N PRO A 13 4.29 -17.16 47.00
CA PRO A 13 5.51 -16.70 46.31
C PRO A 13 6.61 -17.81 46.23
N ALA A 14 7.77 -17.56 45.59
CA ALA A 14 9.07 -18.09 46.06
C ALA A 14 10.25 -17.49 45.27
N ALA A 15 11.16 -16.86 46.00
CA ALA A 15 12.49 -16.47 45.55
C ALA A 15 13.44 -17.68 45.51
N GLY A 16 14.31 -17.73 44.52
CA GLY A 16 15.50 -18.60 44.45
C GLY A 16 16.35 -18.12 43.27
N ALA A 17 17.41 -17.34 43.47
CA ALA A 17 18.73 -17.70 43.99
C ALA A 17 19.66 -18.34 42.93
N LEU A 18 20.66 -17.53 42.54
CA LEU A 18 22.07 -17.86 42.32
C LEU A 18 22.50 -18.71 41.11
N ALA A 19 23.16 -18.01 40.18
CA ALA A 19 24.54 -18.22 39.69
C ALA A 19 25.02 -19.61 39.24
N THR A 20 25.56 -19.66 38.02
CA THR A 20 26.81 -20.33 37.55
C THR A 20 26.80 -20.23 36.02
N GLU A 21 27.72 -19.55 35.33
CA GLU A 21 29.17 -19.72 35.16
C GLU A 21 29.47 -20.17 33.71
N THR A 22 30.19 -19.29 33.00
CA THR A 22 31.19 -19.52 31.95
C THR A 22 31.43 -20.96 31.44
N ASP A 23 31.34 -21.15 30.11
CA ASP A 23 32.39 -21.81 29.31
C ASP A 23 32.28 -21.43 27.81
N LYS A 24 33.42 -21.17 27.17
CA LYS A 24 33.69 -20.71 25.79
C LYS A 24 34.82 -21.64 25.28
N PRO A 25 35.04 -21.97 23.97
CA PRO A 25 34.52 -21.42 22.70
C PRO A 25 34.15 -22.49 21.64
N GLY A 26 33.56 -22.06 20.51
CA GLY A 26 33.92 -22.67 19.23
C GLY A 26 32.82 -22.80 18.18
N ALA A 27 33.11 -22.16 17.04
CA ALA A 27 32.72 -22.53 15.69
C ALA A 27 31.43 -21.92 15.11
N LEU A 28 31.65 -21.38 13.89
CA LEU A 28 30.71 -21.11 12.80
C LEU A 28 30.12 -19.69 12.71
N ALA A 29 30.93 -18.84 12.08
CA ALA A 29 30.56 -17.97 10.95
C ALA A 29 29.07 -17.86 10.58
N ALA A 30 28.51 -16.67 10.75
CA ALA A 30 27.94 -15.83 9.69
C ALA A 30 27.19 -14.63 10.31
N PRO A 31 27.56 -13.38 10.02
CA PRO A 31 26.68 -12.24 10.26
C PRO A 31 25.63 -12.22 9.14
N ALA A 32 24.56 -12.98 9.29
CA ALA A 32 23.39 -12.90 8.43
C ALA A 32 22.20 -12.31 9.20
N ALA A 33 22.34 -11.05 9.59
CA ALA A 33 21.20 -10.17 9.80
C ALA A 33 21.24 -9.14 8.68
N THR A 34 20.68 -9.53 7.55
CA THR A 34 20.33 -8.69 6.42
C THR A 34 19.64 -7.41 6.91
N ALA A 35 20.17 -6.27 6.49
CA ALA A 35 19.59 -4.95 6.69
C ALA A 35 18.13 -4.86 6.21
N PRO A 36 17.36 -3.90 6.73
CA PRO A 36 16.51 -3.09 5.89
C PRO A 36 17.15 -1.71 5.78
N ALA A 37 17.72 -1.44 4.61
CA ALA A 37 17.93 -0.09 4.16
C ALA A 37 16.61 0.68 4.25
N ALA A 38 16.62 1.82 4.94
CA ALA A 38 15.69 2.90 4.68
C ALA A 38 16.34 4.23 5.05
N SER A 39 17.55 4.48 4.54
CA SER A 39 17.86 5.83 4.11
C SER A 39 16.82 6.14 3.04
N ALA A 40 15.73 6.80 3.41
CA ALA A 40 14.77 7.34 2.45
C ALA A 40 15.60 8.11 1.42
N PRO A 41 15.67 7.66 0.15
CA PRO A 41 16.28 8.51 -0.85
C PRO A 41 15.48 9.80 -0.84
N SER A 42 16.14 10.91 -1.14
CA SER A 42 15.53 12.21 -1.37
C SER A 42 14.54 12.07 -2.54
N GLY A 43 13.38 11.50 -2.22
CA GLY A 43 12.31 11.17 -3.10
C GLY A 43 11.39 12.36 -3.18
N LEU A 44 10.77 12.49 -4.34
CA LEU A 44 9.78 13.50 -4.61
C LEU A 44 8.71 13.46 -3.51
N SER A 45 8.54 14.55 -2.74
CA SER A 45 7.54 14.62 -1.64
C SER A 45 6.16 14.17 -2.11
N GLN A 46 5.40 13.48 -1.26
CA GLN A 46 4.08 12.94 -1.60
C GLN A 46 3.17 13.97 -2.28
N SER A 47 3.15 15.21 -1.77
CA SER A 47 2.35 16.30 -2.36
C SER A 47 2.78 16.64 -3.78
N LYS A 48 4.09 16.67 -4.05
CA LYS A 48 4.62 16.90 -5.41
C LYS A 48 4.27 15.70 -6.31
N PHE A 49 4.32 14.48 -5.80
CA PHE A 49 4.04 13.27 -6.58
C PHE A 49 2.58 13.27 -7.02
N LEU A 50 1.67 13.54 -6.09
CA LEU A 50 0.25 13.70 -6.37
C LEU A 50 0.00 14.79 -7.42
N GLY A 51 0.64 15.95 -7.30
CA GLY A 51 0.51 17.02 -8.28
C GLY A 51 0.89 16.59 -9.70
N LEU A 52 2.01 15.87 -9.85
CA LEU A 52 2.45 15.35 -11.14
C LEU A 52 1.57 14.21 -11.64
N LEU A 53 1.19 13.29 -10.76
CA LEU A 53 0.29 12.18 -11.05
C LEU A 53 -1.04 12.69 -11.60
N TYR A 54 -1.70 13.60 -10.87
CA TYR A 54 -2.96 14.18 -11.31
C TYR A 54 -2.83 14.96 -12.61
N SER A 55 -1.69 15.63 -12.84
CA SER A 55 -1.41 16.32 -14.10
C SER A 55 -1.29 15.34 -15.27
N GLU A 56 -0.60 14.21 -15.09
CA GLU A 56 -0.48 13.17 -16.12
C GLU A 56 -1.81 12.47 -16.39
N ILE A 57 -2.60 12.20 -15.34
CA ILE A 57 -3.96 11.66 -15.49
C ILE A 57 -4.83 12.66 -16.24
N ALA A 58 -4.81 13.94 -15.88
CA ALA A 58 -5.61 14.98 -16.53
C ALA A 58 -5.26 15.14 -18.02
N LYS A 59 -3.96 15.12 -18.38
CA LYS A 59 -3.51 15.18 -19.78
C LYS A 59 -4.03 14.02 -20.63
N ARG A 60 -4.23 12.86 -20.02
CA ARG A 60 -4.67 11.63 -20.71
C ARG A 60 -6.17 11.40 -20.61
N THR A 61 -6.85 12.08 -19.70
CA THR A 61 -8.29 11.94 -19.50
C THR A 61 -9.02 12.79 -20.53
N PRO A 62 -9.70 12.18 -21.51
CA PRO A 62 -10.50 12.94 -22.46
C PRO A 62 -11.71 13.52 -21.73
N THR A 63 -11.96 14.81 -21.94
CA THR A 63 -13.11 15.52 -21.34
C THR A 63 -14.44 15.01 -21.91
N ALA A 64 -14.43 14.59 -23.18
CA ALA A 64 -15.56 13.99 -23.87
C ALA A 64 -15.30 12.49 -24.09
N SER A 65 -16.24 11.65 -23.64
CA SER A 65 -16.21 10.22 -23.89
C SER A 65 -17.02 9.89 -25.14
N PRO A 66 -16.51 9.06 -26.07
CA PRO A 66 -17.32 8.56 -27.19
C PRO A 66 -18.50 7.69 -26.72
N ALA A 67 -18.53 7.27 -25.45
CA ALA A 67 -19.64 6.54 -24.84
C ALA A 67 -20.79 7.44 -24.34
N GLY A 68 -20.67 8.77 -24.48
CA GLY A 68 -21.62 9.74 -23.95
C GLY A 68 -21.42 10.06 -22.46
N PRO A 69 -22.33 10.85 -21.88
CA PRO A 69 -22.19 11.34 -20.51
C PRO A 69 -22.25 10.19 -19.49
N GLY A 70 -21.45 10.30 -18.43
CA GLY A 70 -21.41 9.29 -17.39
C GLY A 70 -20.24 9.47 -16.43
N SER A 71 -20.02 8.48 -15.57
CA SER A 71 -18.88 8.49 -14.66
C SER A 71 -18.33 7.10 -14.38
N ALA A 72 -17.06 7.02 -14.01
CA ALA A 72 -16.45 5.80 -13.53
C ALA A 72 -15.46 6.10 -12.40
N THR A 73 -15.55 5.36 -11.31
CA THR A 73 -14.64 5.40 -10.18
C THR A 73 -13.66 4.24 -10.31
N ALA A 74 -12.37 4.58 -10.37
CA ALA A 74 -11.30 3.60 -10.46
C ALA A 74 -10.30 3.81 -9.33
N SER A 75 -9.88 2.69 -8.76
CA SER A 75 -8.74 2.58 -7.88
C SER A 75 -7.57 2.00 -8.67
N PHE A 76 -6.38 2.50 -8.44
CA PHE A 76 -5.18 2.06 -9.13
C PHE A 76 -4.01 1.98 -8.17
N HIS A 77 -3.16 0.99 -8.39
CA HIS A 77 -1.90 0.82 -7.69
C HIS A 77 -0.76 1.17 -8.65
N ILE A 78 0.21 1.92 -8.14
CA ILE A 78 1.42 2.36 -8.82
C ILE A 78 2.60 1.70 -8.12
N ASP A 79 3.40 1.01 -8.91
CA ASP A 79 4.62 0.33 -8.44
C ASP A 79 5.79 1.31 -8.21
N ALA A 80 6.92 0.77 -7.75
CA ALA A 80 8.15 1.53 -7.50
C ALA A 80 8.76 2.15 -8.77
N ALA A 81 8.37 1.66 -9.95
CA ALA A 81 8.78 2.22 -11.23
C ALA A 81 7.87 3.37 -11.69
N GLY A 82 6.80 3.67 -10.95
CA GLY A 82 5.81 4.68 -11.32
C GLY A 82 4.80 4.19 -12.37
N LYS A 83 4.70 2.89 -12.62
CA LYS A 83 3.73 2.31 -13.54
C LYS A 83 2.51 1.82 -12.79
N VAL A 84 1.35 1.92 -13.44
CA VAL A 84 0.12 1.33 -12.91
C VAL A 84 0.14 -0.18 -13.19
N ASP A 85 0.30 -1.01 -12.15
CA ASP A 85 0.25 -2.47 -12.28
C ASP A 85 -1.15 -3.04 -12.00
N GLN A 86 -1.94 -2.36 -11.16
CA GLN A 86 -3.30 -2.80 -10.82
C GLN A 86 -4.32 -1.69 -11.09
N VAL A 87 -5.43 -2.05 -11.73
CA VAL A 87 -6.59 -1.15 -11.93
C VAL A 87 -7.88 -1.88 -11.56
N THR A 88 -8.59 -1.33 -10.58
CA THR A 88 -9.87 -1.84 -10.09
C THR A 88 -10.95 -0.79 -10.34
N ILE A 89 -12.01 -1.17 -11.05
CA ILE A 89 -13.16 -0.29 -11.25
C ILE A 89 -14.16 -0.56 -10.14
N ALA A 90 -14.33 0.40 -9.23
CA ALA A 90 -15.26 0.29 -8.11
C ALA A 90 -16.71 0.56 -8.56
N GLN A 91 -16.91 1.52 -9.45
CA GLN A 91 -18.23 1.88 -9.96
C GLN A 91 -18.12 2.46 -11.36
N SER A 92 -19.10 2.19 -12.24
CA SER A 92 -19.16 2.81 -13.56
C SER A 92 -20.60 2.93 -14.03
N SER A 93 -20.94 4.05 -14.68
CA SER A 93 -22.24 4.26 -15.32
C SER A 93 -22.47 3.32 -16.50
N SER A 94 -21.41 2.92 -17.21
CA SER A 94 -21.47 1.91 -18.26
C SER A 94 -20.15 1.12 -18.36
N PRO A 95 -20.16 -0.08 -18.95
CA PRO A 95 -18.94 -0.85 -19.22
C PRO A 95 -17.95 -0.09 -20.11
N LYS A 96 -18.45 0.73 -21.05
CA LYS A 96 -17.62 1.55 -21.94
C LYS A 96 -16.83 2.60 -21.17
N HIS A 97 -17.41 3.23 -20.14
CA HIS A 97 -16.69 4.17 -19.28
C HIS A 97 -15.58 3.47 -18.49
N ALA A 98 -15.84 2.25 -18.00
CA ALA A 98 -14.84 1.43 -17.32
C ALA A 98 -13.66 1.07 -18.24
N GLU A 99 -13.93 0.67 -19.49
CA GLU A 99 -12.89 0.37 -20.49
C GLU A 99 -12.02 1.60 -20.79
N ILE A 100 -12.64 2.77 -20.96
CA ILE A 100 -11.93 4.04 -21.20
C ILE A 100 -11.00 4.36 -20.03
N VAL A 101 -11.49 4.29 -18.78
CA VAL A 101 -10.67 4.56 -17.59
C VAL A 101 -9.52 3.56 -17.47
N ARG A 102 -9.77 2.25 -17.69
CA ARG A 102 -8.69 1.25 -17.70
C ARG A 102 -7.63 1.56 -18.76
N LYS A 103 -8.02 2.02 -19.94
CA LYS A 103 -7.09 2.39 -21.03
C LYS A 103 -6.26 3.63 -20.68
N ILE A 104 -6.86 4.62 -20.02
CA ILE A 104 -6.15 5.82 -19.54
C ILE A 104 -5.11 5.44 -18.49
N LEU A 105 -5.53 4.65 -17.48
CA LEU A 105 -4.68 4.27 -16.35
C LEU A 105 -3.59 3.26 -16.72
N SER A 106 -3.87 2.27 -17.57
CA SER A 106 -2.86 1.30 -18.02
C SER A 106 -1.75 1.95 -18.87
N GLY A 107 -2.06 3.04 -19.58
CA GLY A 107 -1.07 3.81 -20.30
C GLY A 107 -0.32 4.82 -19.42
N LEU A 108 -0.78 5.08 -18.20
CA LEU A 108 -0.25 6.09 -17.30
C LEU A 108 1.13 5.66 -16.79
N ILE A 109 2.10 6.54 -16.98
CA ILE A 109 3.42 6.42 -16.36
C ILE A 109 3.56 7.65 -15.49
N ALA A 110 3.46 7.44 -14.18
CA ALA A 110 3.68 8.46 -13.18
C ALA A 110 5.17 8.47 -12.77
N PRO A 111 5.62 9.53 -12.08
CA PRO A 111 6.92 9.49 -11.40
C PRO A 111 6.95 8.39 -10.34
N PRO A 112 8.14 7.89 -9.95
CA PRO A 112 8.26 6.94 -8.85
C PRO A 112 7.65 7.51 -7.54
N PRO A 113 6.73 6.80 -6.87
CA PRO A 113 6.11 7.30 -5.66
C PRO A 113 7.09 7.33 -4.48
N PRO A 114 7.00 8.34 -3.59
CA PRO A 114 7.77 8.36 -2.35
C PRO A 114 7.28 7.23 -1.44
N GLY A 115 8.16 6.30 -1.09
CA GLY A 115 7.82 5.12 -0.30
C GLY A 115 7.68 3.84 -1.12
N GLY A 116 7.92 3.89 -2.44
CA GLY A 116 8.07 2.70 -3.27
C GLY A 116 6.78 2.17 -3.90
N SER A 117 5.60 2.48 -3.37
CA SER A 117 4.33 2.20 -4.04
C SER A 117 3.30 3.27 -3.68
N PHE A 118 2.27 3.41 -4.52
CA PHE A 118 1.16 4.31 -4.23
C PHE A 118 -0.17 3.71 -4.69
N GLU A 119 -1.18 3.76 -3.83
CA GLU A 119 -2.55 3.42 -4.20
C GLU A 119 -3.42 4.67 -4.18
N GLY A 120 -4.17 4.90 -5.26
CA GLY A 120 -5.06 6.04 -5.43
C GLY A 120 -6.44 5.61 -5.89
N SER A 121 -7.44 6.45 -5.62
CA SER A 121 -8.78 6.28 -6.15
C SER A 121 -9.30 7.60 -6.68
N GLN A 122 -9.83 7.60 -7.90
CA GLN A 122 -10.38 8.79 -8.54
C GLN A 122 -11.68 8.46 -9.28
N ARG A 123 -12.61 9.41 -9.21
CA ARG A 123 -13.80 9.44 -10.05
C ARG A 123 -13.53 10.24 -11.32
N PHE A 124 -13.78 9.61 -12.45
CA PHE A 124 -13.77 10.20 -13.78
C PHE A 124 -15.20 10.56 -14.17
N ASN A 125 -15.43 11.82 -14.53
CA ASN A 125 -16.69 12.28 -15.07
C ASN A 125 -16.51 12.58 -16.56
N PHE A 126 -17.44 12.08 -17.36
CA PHE A 126 -17.48 12.25 -18.80
C PHE A 126 -18.73 13.05 -19.15
N HIS A 127 -18.56 14.06 -20.00
CA HIS A 127 -19.64 14.94 -20.47
C HIS A 127 -19.90 14.70 -21.97
#